data_AF-A0A7S9GJM5-F1
#
_entry.id   AF-A0A7S9GJM5-F1
#
_cell.length_a   1.000
_cell.length_b   1.000
_cell.length_c   1.000
_cell.angle_alpha   90.00
_cell.angle_beta   90.00
_cell.angle_gamma   90.00
#
_symmetry.space_group_name_H-M   'P 1'
#
loop_
_entity.id
_entity.type
_entity.pdbx_description
1 polymer ?
#
loop_
_entity_poly.entity_id
_entity_poly.type
_entity_poly.pdbx_seq_one_letter_code
_entity_poly.pdbx_strand_id
1 'polypeptide(L)'
;MLIVSCGAFFHLPALCDSFADARTPSPTKAPVHAPAWRTLDPMACQVLTAEQLARLPAVWHRYAAVAKGCKLSAPGRPTRLTLVSIFTEDYYRDRPVDAPWEEFPKPLLLDQDFRCVGVLPEIYPIEQPRELTLRHGRWRDGLPQEIRIHVSNPAIGGDYKLPAMRWDPSLKLYQSKGSKTIKDIPCPTF
;
A
#
# COMPACT_ATOMS: atom_id res chain seq x y z
N MET A 1 -20.39 28.62 57.75
CA MET A 1 -18.95 28.67 58.07
C MET A 1 -18.82 28.69 59.59
N LEU A 2 -17.85 27.95 60.13
CA LEU A 2 -17.56 27.68 61.56
C LEU A 2 -18.51 26.72 62.28
N ILE A 3 -18.07 25.80 63.15
CA ILE A 3 -16.79 25.10 63.43
C ILE A 3 -17.18 24.02 64.46
N VAL A 4 -16.63 22.80 64.31
CA VAL A 4 -16.10 21.88 65.35
C VAL A 4 -16.95 21.55 66.59
N SER A 5 -17.09 20.25 66.91
CA SER A 5 -16.56 19.69 68.18
C SER A 5 -16.59 18.16 68.29
N CYS A 6 -15.44 17.65 68.76
CA CYS A 6 -15.11 16.31 69.25
C CYS A 6 -16.15 15.74 70.24
N GLY A 7 -16.44 14.44 70.18
CA GLY A 7 -15.81 13.40 71.03
C GLY A 7 -16.80 13.00 72.13
N ALA A 8 -16.85 11.81 72.72
CA ALA A 8 -16.08 10.58 72.75
C ALA A 8 -17.03 9.47 73.25
N PHE A 9 -16.62 8.19 73.24
CA PHE A 9 -16.63 7.25 74.40
C PHE A 9 -16.43 5.78 73.94
N PHE A 10 -15.98 4.98 74.91
CA PHE A 10 -15.18 3.76 74.84
C PHE A 10 -15.93 2.42 74.60
N HIS A 11 -15.13 1.41 74.23
CA HIS A 11 -15.17 -0.05 74.55
C HIS A 11 -15.57 -1.10 73.48
N LEU A 12 -14.59 -2.01 73.27
CA LEU A 12 -14.44 -3.25 72.46
C LEU A 12 -15.39 -4.41 72.92
N PRO A 13 -15.31 -5.64 72.36
CA PRO A 13 -15.01 -6.15 71.00
C PRO A 13 -15.99 -7.27 70.53
N ALA A 14 -15.96 -7.70 69.26
CA ALA A 14 -15.98 -9.12 68.84
C ALA A 14 -16.17 -9.30 67.31
N LEU A 15 -15.49 -10.34 66.82
CA LEU A 15 -15.35 -10.85 65.46
C LEU A 15 -16.66 -11.13 64.69
N CYS A 16 -16.59 -10.92 63.37
CA CYS A 16 -17.11 -11.86 62.36
C CYS A 16 -16.29 -11.73 61.06
N ASP A 17 -15.57 -12.80 60.72
CA ASP A 17 -15.01 -13.07 59.39
C ASP A 17 -16.14 -13.24 58.36
N SER A 18 -15.96 -12.71 57.13
CA SER A 18 -16.36 -13.41 55.89
C SER A 18 -15.85 -12.74 54.61
N PHE A 19 -14.96 -13.48 53.94
CA PHE A 19 -14.88 -13.78 52.50
C PHE A 19 -15.17 -12.70 51.43
N ALA A 20 -14.08 -12.29 50.79
CA ALA A 20 -13.80 -12.31 49.35
C ALA A 20 -14.98 -12.25 48.35
N ASP A 21 -14.93 -11.25 47.45
CA ASP A 21 -14.81 -11.54 46.01
C ASP A 21 -14.31 -10.29 45.24
N ALA A 22 -12.97 -10.13 45.16
CA ALA A 22 -12.37 -9.14 44.26
C ALA A 22 -12.36 -9.72 42.84
N ARG A 23 -13.44 -9.49 42.08
CA ARG A 23 -13.44 -9.77 40.64
C ARG A 23 -12.42 -8.88 39.95
N THR A 24 -11.26 -9.47 39.67
CA THR A 24 -10.25 -8.89 38.80
C THR A 24 -10.86 -8.77 37.39
N PRO A 25 -10.97 -7.56 36.80
CA PRO A 25 -11.37 -7.46 35.41
C PRO A 25 -10.30 -8.11 34.54
N SER A 26 -10.73 -9.09 33.73
CA SER A 26 -9.87 -9.72 32.71
C SER A 26 -9.34 -8.64 31.76
N PRO A 27 -8.07 -8.74 31.29
CA PRO A 27 -7.54 -7.80 30.33
C PRO A 27 -8.34 -7.93 29.03
N THR A 28 -9.13 -6.90 28.72
CA THR A 28 -9.76 -6.70 27.42
C THR A 28 -8.65 -6.80 26.37
N LYS A 29 -8.72 -7.85 25.55
CA LYS A 29 -7.85 -8.07 24.40
C LYS A 29 -7.88 -6.78 23.57
N ALA A 30 -6.76 -6.07 23.50
CA ALA A 30 -6.64 -4.85 22.71
C ALA A 30 -7.14 -5.14 21.28
N PRO A 31 -7.88 -4.21 20.64
CA PRO A 31 -8.34 -4.42 19.28
C PRO A 31 -7.13 -4.68 18.40
N VAL A 32 -7.10 -5.86 17.78
CA VAL A 32 -6.11 -6.21 16.76
C VAL A 32 -6.31 -5.21 15.63
N HIS A 33 -5.44 -4.19 15.54
CA HIS A 33 -5.49 -3.22 14.46
C HIS A 33 -5.49 -3.98 13.12
N ALA A 34 -6.61 -3.92 12.40
CA ALA A 34 -6.67 -4.43 11.04
C ALA A 34 -5.49 -3.83 10.26
N PRO A 35 -4.71 -4.61 9.50
CA PRO A 35 -3.54 -4.08 8.81
C PRO A 35 -3.99 -2.97 7.87
N ALA A 36 -3.58 -1.73 8.17
CA ALA A 36 -4.10 -0.54 7.52
C ALA A 36 -3.82 -0.59 6.01
N TRP A 37 -4.89 -0.62 5.23
CA TRP A 37 -4.84 -0.41 3.79
C TRP A 37 -4.51 1.05 3.51
N ARG A 38 -3.69 1.30 2.49
CA ARG A 38 -3.38 2.64 1.99
C ARG A 38 -3.77 2.75 0.52
N THR A 39 -4.27 3.91 0.14
CA THR A 39 -4.41 4.30 -1.26
C THR A 39 -3.13 5.02 -1.66
N LEU A 40 -2.56 4.64 -2.80
CA LEU A 40 -1.39 5.30 -3.35
C LEU A 40 -1.82 6.64 -3.94
N ASP A 41 -1.13 7.71 -3.56
CA ASP A 41 -1.34 9.05 -4.11
C ASP A 41 -0.37 9.28 -5.27
N PRO A 42 -0.86 9.41 -6.52
CA PRO A 42 -0.01 9.71 -7.68
C PRO A 42 0.79 11.02 -7.54
N MET A 43 0.26 12.01 -6.81
CA MET A 43 0.90 13.32 -6.65
C MET A 43 2.13 13.28 -5.75
N ALA A 44 2.23 12.26 -4.89
CA ALA A 44 3.41 12.04 -4.05
C ALA A 44 4.57 11.32 -4.78
N CYS A 45 4.37 10.92 -6.04
CA CYS A 45 5.38 10.20 -6.81
C CYS A 45 6.43 11.14 -7.39
N GLN A 46 7.68 10.69 -7.43
CA GLN A 46 8.83 11.51 -7.84
C GLN A 46 9.43 11.00 -9.14
N VAL A 47 9.92 11.91 -9.98
CA VAL A 47 10.70 11.56 -11.17
C VAL A 47 11.91 10.72 -10.75
N LEU A 48 12.23 9.69 -11.52
CA LEU A 48 13.38 8.83 -11.24
C LEU A 48 14.69 9.61 -11.36
N THR A 49 15.66 9.29 -10.50
CA THR A 49 17.03 9.77 -10.68
C THR A 49 17.66 9.11 -11.91
N ALA A 50 18.71 9.73 -12.46
CA ALA A 50 19.47 9.13 -13.57
C ALA A 50 20.02 7.73 -13.21
N GLU A 51 20.48 7.55 -11.97
CA GLU A 51 20.94 6.26 -11.47
C GLU A 51 19.81 5.22 -11.43
N GLN A 52 18.61 5.59 -10.96
CA GLN A 52 17.45 4.70 -10.96
C GLN A 52 17.03 4.33 -12.37
N LEU A 53 16.97 5.32 -13.27
CA LEU A 53 16.59 5.10 -14.66
C LEU A 53 17.55 4.17 -15.38
N ALA A 54 18.87 4.33 -15.17
CA ALA A 54 19.91 3.48 -15.76
C ALA A 54 19.81 1.99 -15.36
N ARG A 55 19.05 1.70 -14.30
CA ARG A 55 18.78 0.34 -13.81
C ARG A 55 17.48 -0.24 -14.36
N LEU A 56 16.76 0.50 -15.21
CA LEU A 56 15.57 0.03 -15.90
C LEU A 56 15.93 -0.47 -17.31
N PRO A 57 15.05 -1.28 -17.95
CA PRO A 57 15.27 -1.67 -19.33
C PRO A 57 15.32 -0.45 -20.25
N ALA A 58 16.10 -0.52 -21.32
CA ALA A 58 16.36 0.61 -22.22
C ALA A 58 15.09 1.31 -22.76
N VAL A 59 13.98 0.58 -22.93
CA VAL A 59 12.68 1.14 -23.35
C VAL A 59 12.17 2.27 -22.43
N TRP A 60 12.57 2.28 -21.16
CA TRP A 60 12.18 3.32 -20.20
C TRP A 60 12.91 4.65 -20.42
N HIS A 61 14.11 4.63 -21.01
CA HIS A 61 14.99 5.80 -21.07
C HIS A 61 14.39 6.95 -21.88
N ARG A 62 13.62 6.65 -22.94
CA ARG A 62 12.93 7.69 -23.74
C ARG A 62 11.83 8.44 -22.96
N TYR A 63 11.43 7.92 -21.80
CA TYR A 63 10.39 8.48 -20.95
C TYR A 63 10.95 9.10 -19.66
N ALA A 64 12.27 9.38 -19.60
CA ALA A 64 12.96 9.86 -18.40
C ALA A 64 12.25 11.00 -17.65
N ALA A 65 11.72 11.99 -18.39
CA ALA A 65 11.07 13.17 -17.82
C ALA A 65 9.71 12.87 -17.14
N VAL A 66 9.10 11.73 -17.45
CA VAL A 66 7.74 11.36 -17.03
C VAL A 66 7.67 9.98 -16.36
N ALA A 67 8.80 9.27 -16.28
CA ALA A 67 8.93 8.05 -15.49
C ALA A 67 9.06 8.44 -14.01
N LYS A 68 8.11 7.99 -13.19
CA LYS A 68 8.09 8.31 -11.75
C LYS A 68 8.04 7.05 -10.90
N GLY A 69 8.67 7.14 -9.74
CA GLY A 69 8.63 6.15 -8.66
C GLY A 69 7.69 6.58 -7.54
N CYS A 70 6.75 5.70 -7.19
CA CYS A 70 5.82 5.85 -6.08
C CYS A 70 6.23 4.89 -4.95
N LYS A 71 6.54 5.42 -3.77
CA LYS A 71 6.98 4.62 -2.62
C LYS A 71 5.78 3.96 -1.92
N LEU A 72 5.82 2.63 -1.77
CA LEU A 72 4.83 1.86 -1.02
C LEU A 72 5.41 1.49 0.35
N SER A 73 4.87 2.10 1.41
CA SER A 73 5.32 1.88 2.79
C SER A 73 4.17 1.61 3.76
N ALA A 74 4.43 0.75 4.75
CA ALA A 74 3.54 0.63 5.90
C ALA A 74 3.62 1.92 6.76
N PRO A 75 2.55 2.29 7.49
CA PRO A 75 2.59 3.42 8.40
C PRO A 75 3.76 3.30 9.39
N GLY A 76 4.55 4.37 9.52
CA GLY A 76 5.70 4.43 10.43
C GLY A 76 6.86 3.47 10.10
N ARG A 77 6.89 2.89 8.89
CA ARG A 77 7.96 1.98 8.46
C ARG A 77 8.71 2.52 7.23
N PRO A 78 9.97 2.11 7.03
CA PRO A 78 10.70 2.38 5.80
C PRO A 78 9.98 1.84 4.56
N THR A 79 10.24 2.47 3.42
CA THR A 79 9.75 1.98 2.12
C THR A 79 10.47 0.69 1.74
N ARG A 80 9.70 -0.34 1.42
CA ARG A 80 10.22 -1.65 0.97
C ARG A 80 9.98 -1.93 -0.51
N LEU A 81 9.07 -1.17 -1.13
CA LEU A 81 8.63 -1.40 -2.51
C LEU A 81 8.42 -0.04 -3.19
N THR A 82 8.82 0.05 -4.46
CA THR A 82 8.59 1.22 -5.32
C THR A 82 7.81 0.77 -6.54
N LEU A 83 6.69 1.41 -6.83
CA LEU A 83 6.01 1.28 -8.11
C LEU A 83 6.61 2.29 -9.09
N VAL A 84 7.17 1.81 -10.19
CA VAL A 84 7.66 2.65 -11.27
C VAL A 84 6.67 2.61 -12.42
N SER A 85 6.25 3.77 -12.91
CA SER A 85 5.31 3.90 -14.02
C SER A 85 5.63 5.14 -14.87
N ILE A 86 5.05 5.19 -16.06
CA ILE A 86 5.04 6.39 -16.89
C ILE A 86 3.77 7.18 -16.58
N PHE A 87 3.93 8.44 -16.22
CA PHE A 87 2.83 9.36 -15.98
C PHE A 87 2.38 9.93 -17.33
N THR A 88 1.44 9.24 -17.97
CA THR A 88 1.03 9.50 -19.36
C THR A 88 0.43 10.89 -19.53
N GLU A 89 -0.27 11.42 -18.54
CA GLU A 89 -0.79 12.79 -18.59
C GLU A 89 0.33 13.83 -18.72
N ASP A 90 1.43 13.68 -17.97
CA ASP A 90 2.62 14.54 -18.13
C ASP A 90 3.26 14.37 -19.51
N TYR A 91 3.23 13.16 -20.07
CA TYR A 91 3.78 12.87 -21.40
C TYR A 91 2.98 13.55 -22.53
N TYR A 92 1.65 13.63 -22.39
CA TYR A 92 0.77 14.21 -23.40
C TYR A 92 0.43 15.68 -23.18
N ARG A 93 0.74 16.27 -22.01
CA ARG A 93 0.38 17.66 -21.67
C ARG A 93 0.71 18.68 -22.77
N ASP A 94 1.88 18.54 -23.39
CA ASP A 94 2.38 19.47 -24.40
C ASP A 94 2.28 18.91 -25.84
N ARG A 95 1.52 17.83 -26.03
CA ARG A 95 1.32 17.18 -27.34
C ARG A 95 -0.02 17.57 -27.96
N PRO A 96 -0.17 17.43 -29.30
CA PRO A 96 -1.46 17.59 -29.95
C PRO A 96 -2.54 16.69 -29.32
N VAL A 97 -3.78 17.17 -29.29
CA VAL A 97 -4.93 16.45 -28.71
C VAL A 97 -5.21 15.12 -29.41
N ASP A 98 -4.81 15.00 -30.67
CA ASP A 98 -4.94 13.82 -31.54
C ASP A 98 -3.64 13.01 -31.63
N ALA A 99 -2.65 13.30 -30.78
CA ALA A 99 -1.42 12.51 -30.73
C ALA A 99 -1.76 11.02 -30.49
N PRO A 100 -1.19 10.10 -31.29
CA PRO A 100 -1.49 8.69 -31.16
C PRO A 100 -1.03 8.16 -29.80
N TRP A 101 -1.79 7.21 -29.25
CA TRP A 101 -1.44 6.56 -28.00
C TRP A 101 -0.21 5.66 -28.19
N GLU A 102 0.86 5.97 -27.48
CA GLU A 102 2.12 5.21 -27.43
C GLU A 102 1.97 3.88 -26.67
N GLU A 103 2.74 2.89 -27.09
CA GLU A 103 2.90 1.62 -26.38
C GLU A 103 3.87 1.79 -25.20
N PHE A 104 3.36 2.29 -24.07
CA PHE A 104 4.15 2.47 -22.86
C PHE A 104 4.55 1.13 -22.22
N PRO A 105 5.78 0.99 -21.68
CA PRO A 105 6.14 -0.15 -20.84
C PRO A 105 5.22 -0.26 -19.61
N LYS A 106 4.86 -1.50 -19.27
CA LYS A 106 3.99 -1.79 -18.12
C LYS A 106 4.67 -1.45 -16.78
N PRO A 107 3.93 -0.99 -15.76
CA PRO A 107 4.52 -0.52 -14.52
C PRO A 107 5.19 -1.64 -13.74
N LEU A 108 6.34 -1.35 -13.13
CA LEU A 108 7.15 -2.32 -12.40
C LEU A 108 7.03 -2.09 -10.89
N LEU A 109 6.89 -3.17 -10.15
CA LEU A 109 7.09 -3.20 -8.70
C LEU A 109 8.56 -3.57 -8.43
N LEU A 110 9.31 -2.68 -7.78
CA LEU A 110 10.73 -2.85 -7.51
C LEU A 110 10.99 -2.92 -6.01
N ASP A 111 11.87 -3.82 -5.59
CA ASP A 111 12.33 -3.89 -4.20
C ASP A 111 13.34 -2.77 -3.85
N GLN A 112 13.91 -2.81 -2.65
CA GLN A 112 14.88 -1.82 -2.19
C GLN A 112 16.21 -1.87 -2.95
N ASP A 113 16.54 -3.05 -3.47
CA ASP A 113 17.68 -3.25 -4.35
C ASP A 113 17.30 -2.94 -5.80
N PHE A 114 16.16 -2.28 -6.05
CA PHE A 114 15.64 -1.93 -7.38
C PHE A 114 15.50 -3.14 -8.33
N ARG A 115 15.39 -4.35 -7.79
CA ARG A 115 15.09 -5.55 -8.56
C ARG A 115 13.59 -5.61 -8.79
N CYS A 116 13.19 -5.97 -9.99
CA CYS A 116 11.79 -6.17 -10.27
C CYS A 116 11.26 -7.38 -9.49
N VAL A 117 10.13 -7.17 -8.83
CA VAL A 117 9.40 -8.16 -8.06
C VAL A 117 7.93 -8.28 -8.48
N GLY A 118 7.53 -7.63 -9.57
CA GLY A 118 6.18 -7.74 -10.13
C GLY A 118 5.92 -6.71 -11.22
N VAL A 119 4.88 -6.93 -12.00
CA VAL A 119 4.46 -6.06 -13.10
C VAL A 119 2.96 -5.84 -13.02
N LEU A 120 2.51 -4.59 -13.14
CA LEU A 120 1.08 -4.27 -13.21
C LEU A 120 0.55 -4.52 -14.63
N PRO A 121 -0.69 -5.00 -14.78
CA PRO A 121 -1.27 -5.30 -16.09
C PRO A 121 -1.67 -4.05 -16.89
N GLU A 122 -1.82 -2.90 -16.23
CA GLU A 122 -2.33 -1.64 -16.80
C GLU A 122 -1.44 -0.47 -16.37
N ILE A 123 -1.36 0.58 -17.19
CA ILE A 123 -0.53 1.77 -16.93
C ILE A 123 -1.14 2.60 -15.79
N TYR A 124 -0.36 2.86 -14.76
CA TYR A 124 -0.76 3.69 -13.61
C TYR A 124 -0.19 5.11 -13.71
N PRO A 125 -0.90 6.17 -13.31
CA PRO A 125 -2.28 6.17 -12.78
C PRO A 125 -3.36 6.20 -13.87
N ILE A 126 -3.00 6.39 -15.14
CA ILE A 126 -3.94 6.56 -16.24
C ILE A 126 -3.54 5.65 -17.41
N GLU A 127 -4.51 4.89 -17.92
CA GLU A 127 -4.42 4.17 -19.18
C GLU A 127 -5.64 4.56 -20.02
N GLN A 128 -5.53 5.73 -20.69
CA GLN A 128 -6.66 6.47 -21.25
C GLN A 128 -7.63 5.57 -22.04
N PRO A 129 -8.95 5.77 -21.89
CA PRO A 129 -9.62 6.80 -21.10
C PRO A 129 -9.82 6.44 -19.62
N ARG A 130 -9.06 5.46 -19.09
CA ARG A 130 -9.29 4.88 -17.77
C ARG A 130 -8.36 5.47 -16.72
N GLU A 131 -8.88 5.61 -15.50
CA GLU A 131 -8.13 6.02 -14.32
C GLU A 131 -8.01 4.85 -13.34
N LEU A 132 -6.85 4.72 -12.71
CA LEU A 132 -6.51 3.61 -11.83
C LEU A 132 -6.31 4.08 -10.39
N THR A 133 -7.07 3.52 -9.47
CA THR A 133 -6.84 3.67 -8.03
C THR A 133 -6.14 2.43 -7.48
N LEU A 134 -4.91 2.60 -7.00
CA LEU A 134 -4.13 1.53 -6.38
C LEU A 134 -4.25 1.56 -4.86
N ARG A 135 -4.56 0.41 -4.27
CA ARG A 135 -4.56 0.20 -2.81
C ARG A 135 -3.62 -0.93 -2.44
N HIS A 136 -2.85 -0.75 -1.39
CA HIS A 136 -1.88 -1.74 -0.89
C HIS A 136 -1.99 -1.89 0.62
N GLY A 137 -1.81 -3.12 1.11
CA GLY A 137 -2.05 -3.39 2.53
C GLY A 137 -1.77 -4.81 2.95
N ARG A 138 -2.43 -5.24 4.04
CA ARG A 138 -2.20 -6.56 4.69
C ARG A 138 -0.73 -6.78 5.07
N TRP A 139 -0.07 -5.72 5.54
CA TRP A 139 1.37 -5.67 5.73
C TRP A 139 1.93 -6.81 6.59
N ARG A 140 3.07 -7.35 6.16
CA ARG A 140 3.92 -8.26 6.92
C ARG A 140 5.37 -7.93 6.62
N ASP A 141 6.20 -7.79 7.66
CA ASP A 141 7.62 -7.44 7.53
C ASP A 141 7.91 -6.18 6.68
N GLY A 142 6.95 -5.24 6.68
CA GLY A 142 7.02 -3.99 5.91
C GLY A 142 6.67 -4.14 4.42
N LEU A 143 6.28 -5.33 3.95
CA LEU A 143 5.81 -5.57 2.58
C LEU A 143 4.28 -5.70 2.54
N PRO A 144 3.59 -5.07 1.57
CA PRO A 144 2.17 -5.25 1.41
C PRO A 144 1.92 -6.67 0.90
N GLN A 145 1.10 -7.46 1.61
CA GLN A 145 0.84 -8.83 1.16
C GLN A 145 -0.19 -8.87 0.02
N GLU A 146 -0.87 -7.75 -0.22
CA GLU A 146 -1.86 -7.62 -1.28
C GLU A 146 -1.87 -6.21 -1.86
N ILE A 147 -1.92 -6.13 -3.19
CA ILE A 147 -2.12 -4.92 -3.99
C ILE A 147 -3.41 -5.11 -4.79
N ARG A 148 -4.28 -4.12 -4.76
CA ARG A 148 -5.57 -4.08 -5.46
C ARG A 148 -5.62 -2.86 -6.35
N ILE A 149 -6.17 -3.03 -7.54
CA ILE A 149 -6.33 -1.96 -8.50
C ILE A 149 -7.81 -1.91 -8.90
N HIS A 150 -8.39 -0.73 -8.74
CA HIS A 150 -9.71 -0.41 -9.26
C HIS A 150 -9.53 0.48 -10.49
N VAL A 151 -10.28 0.18 -11.54
CA VAL A 151 -10.23 0.90 -12.80
C VAL A 151 -11.56 1.61 -12.98
N SER A 152 -11.51 2.94 -13.03
CA SER A 152 -12.61 3.80 -13.45
C SER A 152 -12.63 3.84 -14.97
N ASN A 153 -13.75 3.47 -15.58
CA ASN A 153 -13.86 3.37 -17.04
C ASN A 153 -15.15 4.07 -17.51
N PRO A 154 -15.06 5.19 -18.24
CA PRO A 154 -16.22 5.95 -18.67
C PRO A 154 -17.02 5.27 -19.80
N ALA A 155 -16.53 4.16 -20.37
CA ALA A 155 -17.25 3.40 -21.39
C ALA A 155 -18.48 2.66 -20.80
N ILE A 156 -19.35 2.15 -21.67
CA ILE A 156 -20.59 1.44 -21.32
C ILE A 156 -20.35 0.25 -20.36
N GLY A 157 -19.17 -0.36 -20.39
CA GLY A 157 -18.78 -1.44 -19.47
C GLY A 157 -18.60 -1.01 -18.01
N GLY A 158 -18.45 0.29 -17.74
CA GLY A 158 -18.28 0.86 -16.42
C GLY A 158 -17.02 0.39 -15.68
N ASP A 159 -16.94 0.77 -14.41
CA ASP A 159 -15.78 0.51 -13.57
C ASP A 159 -15.61 -0.98 -13.24
N TYR A 160 -14.37 -1.41 -13.11
CA TYR A 160 -14.04 -2.79 -12.78
C TYR A 160 -12.86 -2.90 -11.81
N LYS A 161 -12.57 -4.12 -11.38
CA LYS A 161 -11.45 -4.44 -10.49
C LYS A 161 -10.55 -5.44 -11.16
N LEU A 162 -9.26 -5.14 -11.20
CA LEU A 162 -8.27 -6.10 -11.65
C LEU A 162 -8.07 -7.20 -10.59
N PRO A 163 -7.65 -8.41 -10.99
CA PRO A 163 -7.29 -9.45 -10.04
C PRO A 163 -6.23 -8.96 -9.06
N ALA A 164 -6.48 -9.18 -7.75
CA ALA A 164 -5.54 -8.76 -6.71
C ALA A 164 -4.18 -9.43 -6.91
N MET A 165 -3.12 -8.63 -6.83
CA MET A 165 -1.74 -9.10 -6.83
C MET A 165 -1.33 -9.45 -5.40
N ARG A 166 -0.75 -10.63 -5.19
CA ARG A 166 -0.35 -11.14 -3.88
C ARG A 166 1.12 -11.49 -3.87
N TRP A 167 1.77 -11.20 -2.75
CA TRP A 167 3.14 -11.59 -2.52
C TRP A 167 3.26 -13.12 -2.37
N ASP A 168 4.13 -13.72 -3.17
CA ASP A 168 4.59 -15.09 -3.02
C ASP A 168 5.98 -15.07 -2.37
N PRO A 169 6.11 -15.49 -1.09
CA PRO A 169 7.39 -15.48 -0.39
C PRO A 169 8.39 -16.52 -0.91
N SER A 170 7.92 -17.59 -1.57
CA SER A 170 8.78 -18.64 -2.13
C SER A 170 9.49 -18.15 -3.40
N LEU A 171 8.78 -17.39 -4.22
CA LEU A 171 9.30 -16.82 -5.46
C LEU A 171 9.86 -15.40 -5.28
N LYS A 172 9.54 -14.74 -4.16
CA LYS A 172 9.82 -13.32 -3.89
C LYS A 172 9.23 -12.40 -4.97
N LEU A 173 8.01 -12.69 -5.43
CA LEU A 173 7.34 -11.96 -6.50
C LEU A 173 5.86 -11.70 -6.15
N TYR A 174 5.27 -10.66 -6.75
CA TYR A 174 3.83 -10.42 -6.76
C TYR A 174 3.17 -11.12 -7.95
N GLN A 175 2.06 -11.82 -7.71
CA GLN A 175 1.29 -12.50 -8.76
C GLN A 175 -0.21 -12.25 -8.63
N SER A 176 -0.90 -12.12 -9.76
CA SER A 176 -2.37 -12.08 -9.81
C SER A 176 -2.96 -13.48 -9.63
N LYS A 177 -3.90 -13.64 -8.69
CA LYS A 177 -4.57 -14.93 -8.47
C LYS A 177 -5.33 -15.37 -9.74
N GLY A 178 -5.02 -16.55 -10.29
CA GLY A 178 -5.71 -17.12 -11.45
C GLY A 178 -5.06 -16.81 -12.80
N SER A 179 -3.98 -16.03 -12.83
CA SER A 179 -3.06 -16.04 -13.96
C SER A 179 -2.37 -17.40 -13.95
N LYS A 180 -2.58 -18.22 -15.00
CA LYS A 180 -1.66 -19.33 -15.30
C LYS A 180 -0.28 -18.70 -15.26
N THR A 181 0.61 -19.15 -14.37
CA THR A 181 1.98 -18.65 -14.18
C THR A 181 2.44 -17.95 -15.44
N ILE A 182 2.25 -16.63 -15.51
CA ILE A 182 2.48 -15.89 -16.74
C ILE A 182 4.00 -15.91 -16.89
N LYS A 183 4.46 -16.86 -17.70
CA LYS A 183 5.79 -16.85 -18.31
C LYS A 183 5.95 -15.63 -19.23
N ASP A 184 4.94 -14.79 -19.39
CA ASP A 184 4.84 -13.85 -20.51
C ASP A 184 5.01 -12.36 -20.14
N ILE A 185 5.32 -12.01 -18.89
CA ILE A 185 6.11 -10.79 -18.61
C ILE A 185 7.01 -11.11 -17.41
N PRO A 186 8.10 -11.87 -17.60
CA PRO A 186 9.13 -11.91 -16.58
C PRO A 186 9.55 -10.48 -16.30
N CYS A 187 9.79 -10.19 -15.02
CA CYS A 187 10.61 -9.04 -14.68
C CYS A 187 11.78 -8.99 -15.67
N PRO A 188 11.90 -7.90 -16.46
CA PRO A 188 12.82 -7.88 -17.57
C PRO A 188 14.21 -8.26 -17.05
N THR A 189 14.79 -9.30 -17.64
CA THR A 189 16.13 -9.77 -17.29
C THR A 189 17.11 -8.70 -17.77
N PHE A 190 17.72 -8.01 -16.80
CA PHE A 190 18.74 -6.99 -17.02
C PHE A 190 20.06 -7.59 -17.48
#